data_AF-A0A7W2FXY7-F1
#
_entry.id   AF-A0A7W2FXY7-F1
#
_cell.length_a   1.000
_cell.length_b   1.000
_cell.length_c   1.000
_cell.angle_alpha   90.00
_cell.angle_beta   90.00
_cell.angle_gamma   90.00
#
_symmetry.space_group_name_H-M   'P 1'
#
loop_
_entity.id
_entity.type
_entity.pdbx_description
1 polymer ?
#
loop_
_entity_poly.entity_id
_entity_poly.type
_entity_poly.pdbx_seq_one_letter_code
_entity_poly.pdbx_strand_id
1 'polypeptide(L)'
;MISLISTFLRHYLFCFLGASFRYLFDFLKYKLTKKTPKPIFKSYRNYEESPDVEMIDAIIGFITLGILLMIIIPILRIHNI
;
A
#
# COMPACT_ATOMS: atom_id res chain seq x y z
N MET A 1 5.45 15.16 -21.64
CA MET A 1 5.13 15.76 -20.32
C MET A 1 3.97 15.06 -19.60
N ILE A 2 2.82 14.83 -20.23
CA ILE A 2 1.65 14.16 -19.60
C ILE A 2 1.97 12.74 -19.11
N SER A 3 2.75 11.97 -19.88
CA SER A 3 3.19 10.61 -19.50
C SER A 3 4.02 10.59 -18.22
N LEU A 4 4.97 11.51 -18.05
CA LEU A 4 5.86 11.54 -16.88
C LEU A 4 5.08 11.80 -15.59
N ILE A 5 4.20 12.82 -15.59
CA ILE A 5 3.35 13.17 -14.44
C ILE A 5 2.46 11.99 -14.06
N SER A 6 1.87 11.31 -15.05
CA SER A 6 1.02 10.15 -14.79
C SER A 6 1.77 8.96 -14.16
N THR A 7 3.06 8.80 -14.48
CA THR A 7 3.88 7.72 -13.92
C THR A 7 4.28 8.06 -12.48
N PHE A 8 4.68 9.30 -12.22
CA PHE A 8 4.96 9.76 -10.85
C PHE A 8 3.73 9.65 -9.95
N LEU A 9 2.56 10.10 -10.41
CA LEU A 9 1.33 10.01 -9.63
C LEU A 9 0.97 8.57 -9.28
N ARG A 10 1.16 7.65 -10.24
CA ARG A 10 0.94 6.21 -10.03
C ARG A 10 1.91 5.63 -9.02
N HIS A 11 3.20 5.99 -9.10
CA HIS A 11 4.20 5.58 -8.13
C HIS A 11 3.82 6.02 -6.70
N TYR A 12 3.50 7.29 -6.50
CA TYR A 12 3.05 7.79 -5.18
C TYR A 12 1.80 7.08 -4.66
N LEU A 13 0.86 6.75 -5.55
CA LEU A 13 -0.34 6.01 -5.20
C LEU A 13 0.00 4.59 -4.72
N PHE A 14 0.90 3.89 -5.41
CA PHE A 14 1.36 2.57 -5.00
C PHE A 14 2.14 2.61 -3.69
N CYS A 15 3.07 3.56 -3.51
CA CYS A 15 3.78 3.75 -2.24
C CYS A 15 2.82 4.02 -1.10
N PHE A 16 1.78 4.84 -1.34
CA PHE A 16 0.77 5.13 -0.32
C PHE A 16 -0.04 3.89 0.07
N LEU A 17 -0.45 3.09 -0.92
CA LEU A 17 -1.16 1.83 -0.68
C LEU A 17 -0.27 0.85 0.10
N GLY A 18 0.98 0.68 -0.29
CA GLY A 18 1.94 -0.18 0.40
C GLY A 18 2.16 0.21 1.86
N ALA A 19 2.48 1.48 2.12
CA ALA A 19 2.64 1.99 3.48
C ALA A 19 1.38 1.82 4.33
N SER A 20 0.19 1.98 3.73
CA SER A 20 -1.09 1.74 4.41
C SER A 20 -1.27 0.28 4.81
N PHE A 21 -0.91 -0.66 3.92
CA PHE A 21 -0.95 -2.09 4.22
C PHE A 21 0.05 -2.49 5.29
N ARG A 22 1.28 -1.99 5.22
CA ARG A 22 2.33 -2.24 6.21
C ARG A 22 1.94 -1.70 7.59
N TYR A 23 1.41 -0.48 7.65
CA TYR A 23 0.86 0.10 8.87
C TYR A 23 -0.30 -0.74 9.43
N LEU A 24 -1.24 -1.15 8.59
CA LEU A 24 -2.39 -1.96 9.03
C LEU A 24 -1.92 -3.30 9.60
N PHE A 25 -0.96 -3.95 8.95
CA PHE A 25 -0.37 -5.20 9.42
C PHE A 25 0.30 -5.03 10.80
N ASP A 26 1.12 -4.00 10.96
CA ASP A 26 1.78 -3.72 12.24
C ASP A 26 0.79 -3.29 13.33
N PHE A 27 -0.28 -2.58 12.96
CA PHE A 27 -1.35 -2.23 13.88
C PHE A 27 -2.11 -3.47 14.38
N LEU A 28 -2.41 -4.42 13.49
CA LEU A 28 -3.01 -5.70 13.85
C LEU A 28 -2.08 -6.51 14.74
N LYS A 29 -0.80 -6.59 14.37
CA LYS A 29 0.23 -7.28 15.16
C LYS A 29 0.37 -6.67 16.56
N TYR A 30 0.39 -5.34 16.66
CA TYR A 30 0.38 -4.62 17.94
C TYR A 30 -0.86 -4.96 18.75
N LYS A 31 -2.05 -4.93 18.14
CA LYS A 31 -3.32 -5.23 18.83
C LYS A 31 -3.36 -6.68 19.35
N LEU A 32 -2.81 -7.63 18.61
CA LEU A 32 -2.80 -9.05 18.97
C LEU A 32 -1.71 -9.41 20.00
N THR A 33 -0.51 -8.83 19.87
CA THR A 33 0.65 -9.23 20.69
C THR A 33 0.97 -8.27 21.82
N LYS A 34 0.64 -6.97 21.69
CA LYS A 34 1.02 -5.86 22.58
C LYS A 34 2.52 -5.77 22.93
N LYS A 35 3.39 -6.49 22.21
CA LYS A 35 4.84 -6.54 22.47
C LYS A 35 5.64 -5.48 21.73
N THR A 36 5.03 -4.81 20.75
CA THR A 36 5.67 -3.79 19.92
C THR A 36 5.20 -2.38 20.32
N PRO A 37 5.95 -1.32 20.00
CA PRO A 37 5.45 0.04 20.13
C PRO A 37 4.23 0.25 19.24
N LYS A 38 3.34 1.17 19.66
CA LYS A 38 2.16 1.54 18.87
C LYS A 38 2.63 2.12 17.53
N PRO A 39 2.24 1.54 16.37
CA PRO A 39 2.67 2.05 15.08
C PRO A 39 2.08 3.43 14.83
N ILE A 40 2.88 4.33 14.27
CA ILE A 40 2.49 5.72 13.95
C ILE A 40 2.53 5.86 12.43
N PHE A 41 1.39 6.06 11.77
CA PHE A 41 1.33 6.11 10.30
C PHE A 41 2.32 7.10 9.66
N LYS A 42 2.62 8.22 10.33
CA LYS A 42 3.60 9.21 9.86
C LYS A 42 4.99 8.61 9.61
N SER A 43 5.43 7.62 10.40
CA SER A 43 6.74 6.98 10.20
C SER A 43 6.79 6.07 8.98
N TYR A 44 5.64 5.63 8.46
CA TYR A 44 5.55 4.77 7.27
C TYR A 44 5.56 5.59 5.98
N ARG A 45 5.31 6.90 6.04
CA ARG A 45 5.37 7.81 4.88
C ARG A 45 6.66 8.63 4.79
N ASN A 46 7.53 8.53 5.80
CA ASN A 46 8.79 9.26 5.78
C ASN A 46 9.87 8.46 5.04
N TYR A 47 9.89 8.59 3.71
CA TYR A 47 10.83 7.86 2.85
C TYR A 47 12.20 8.54 2.70
N GLU A 48 12.38 9.76 3.22
CA GLU A 48 13.63 10.55 3.06
C GLU A 48 14.89 9.80 3.52
N GLU A 49 14.76 8.91 4.51
CA GLU A 49 15.88 8.15 5.07
C GLU A 49 16.05 6.75 4.47
N SER A 50 15.12 6.25 3.63
CA SER A 50 15.13 4.86 3.18
C SER A 50 14.43 4.62 1.83
N PRO A 51 15.11 4.85 0.69
CA PRO A 51 14.55 4.61 -0.64
C PRO A 51 14.22 3.13 -0.90
N ASP A 52 14.92 2.21 -0.23
CA ASP A 52 14.62 0.77 -0.33
C ASP A 52 13.22 0.45 0.21
N VAL A 53 12.81 1.12 1.30
CA VAL A 53 11.49 0.94 1.92
C VAL A 53 10.41 1.51 1.01
N GLU A 54 10.68 2.62 0.33
CA GLU A 54 9.78 3.18 -0.68
C GLU A 54 9.54 2.20 -1.82
N MET A 55 10.60 1.58 -2.35
CA MET A 55 10.48 0.58 -3.41
C MET A 55 9.67 -0.65 -2.95
N ILE A 56 9.91 -1.13 -1.73
CA ILE A 56 9.15 -2.24 -1.14
C ILE A 56 7.66 -1.87 -1.01
N ASP A 57 7.35 -0.70 -0.46
CA ASP A 57 5.96 -0.25 -0.31
C ASP A 57 5.29 -0.09 -1.71
N ALA A 58 6.00 0.41 -2.72
CA ALA A 58 5.48 0.46 -4.09
C ALA A 58 5.12 -0.92 -4.64
N ILE A 59 5.99 -1.92 -4.45
CA ILE A 59 5.77 -3.31 -4.88
C ILE A 59 4.57 -3.91 -4.14
N ILE A 60 4.50 -3.74 -2.82
CA ILE A 60 3.37 -4.21 -2.01
C ILE A 60 2.06 -3.56 -2.48
N GLY A 61 2.07 -2.25 -2.74
CA GLY A 61 0.91 -1.52 -3.24
C GLY A 61 0.43 -2.04 -4.60
N PHE A 62 1.36 -2.32 -5.52
CA PHE A 62 1.05 -2.89 -6.83
C PHE A 62 0.42 -4.28 -6.73
N ILE A 63 1.05 -5.18 -5.96
CA ILE A 63 0.55 -6.55 -5.75
C ILE A 63 -0.84 -6.51 -5.13
N THR A 64 -1.02 -5.67 -4.10
CA THR A 64 -2.29 -5.57 -3.39
C THR A 64 -3.40 -5.07 -4.31
N LEU A 65 -3.13 -4.05 -5.13
CA LEU A 65 -4.11 -3.59 -6.11
C LEU A 65 -4.46 -4.69 -7.12
N GLY A 66 -3.46 -5.44 -7.60
CA GLY A 66 -3.67 -6.55 -8.52
C GLY A 66 -4.58 -7.64 -7.94
N ILE A 67 -4.33 -8.04 -6.69
CA ILE A 67 -5.17 -9.01 -5.96
C ILE A 67 -6.59 -8.48 -5.77
N LEU A 68 -6.73 -7.21 -5.37
CA LEU A 68 -8.02 -6.58 -5.17
C LEU A 68 -8.85 -6.58 -6.47
N LEU A 69 -8.24 -6.22 -7.60
CA LEU A 69 -8.90 -6.25 -8.91
C LEU A 69 -9.26 -7.66 -9.34
N MET A 70 -8.40 -8.66 -9.09
CA MET A 70 -8.72 -10.07 -9.36
C MET A 70 -9.93 -10.59 -8.58
N ILE A 71 -10.23 -10.01 -7.41
CA ILE A 71 -11.41 -10.38 -6.61
C ILE A 71 -12.63 -9.57 -7.06
N ILE A 72 -12.48 -8.25 -7.24
CA ILE A 72 -13.59 -7.35 -7.57
C ILE A 72 -14.15 -7.62 -8.96
N ILE A 73 -13.30 -7.85 -9.98
CA ILE A 73 -13.76 -8.02 -11.36
C ILE A 73 -14.72 -9.22 -11.52
N PRO A 74 -14.41 -10.42 -11.00
CA PRO A 74 -15.35 -11.54 -10.99
C PRO A 74 -16.65 -11.23 -10.25
N ILE A 75 -16.59 -10.54 -9.11
CA ILE A 75 -17.78 -10.18 -8.33
C ILE A 75 -18.67 -9.23 -9.13
N LEU A 76 -18.12 -8.17 -9.70
CA LEU A 76 -18.85 -7.24 -10.57
C LEU A 76 -19.49 -7.97 -11.75
N ARG A 77 -18.74 -8.89 -12.38
CA ARG A 77 -19.23 -9.72 -13.49
C ARG A 77 -20.40 -10.61 -13.08
N ILE A 78 -20.36 -11.21 -11.89
CA ILE A 78 -21.45 -12.04 -11.35
C ILE A 78 -22.70 -11.19 -11.08
N HIS A 79 -22.52 -9.96 -10.58
CA HIS A 79 -23.62 -9.05 -10.26
C HIS A 79 -24.13 -8.23 -11.46
N ASN A 80 -23.58 -8.44 -12.66
CA ASN A 80 -24.01 -7.81 -13.92
C ASN A 80 -24.09 -6.27 -13.85
N ILE A 81 -23.15 -5.67 -13.10
CA ILE A 81 -22.89 -4.22 -13.06
C ILE A 81 -21.85 -3.88 -14.13
#